data_AF-A0A374WNN1-F1
#
_entry.id   AF-A0A374WNN1-F1
#
_cell.length_a   1.000
_cell.length_b   1.000
_cell.length_c   1.000
_cell.angle_alpha   90.00
_cell.angle_beta   90.00
_cell.angle_gamma   90.00
#
_symmetry.space_group_name_H-M   'P 1'
#
loop_
_entity.id
_entity.type
_entity.pdbx_description
1 polymer ?
#
loop_
_entity_poly.entity_id
_entity_poly.type
_entity_poly.pdbx_seq_one_letter_code
_entity_poly.pdbx_strand_id
1 'polypeptide(L)'
;MITLDNFENFVPYKILMRGEEYYDTDAVSELEETSPGEWTATVEGTDDYNVEISMNGKEVESWYCDCPYDGEICKHVVAALLAIRDNNKRVSRSAFSKMRIVTKEEEVVQPDVDIKQLLSFISPQEISTFISEYASTNPEFKAAFLKRFIFKESSSTSKGKDYRTEIQKIFNSFGDSKKSRYHNRYNDYSRDWETVFNRMDVFLKKADFFLSLGDMDSTIAIALQTLRSIGENYEDELLYIDDDDDFGTSLYCEHAGGLLMKVVGHPKTTQKQKTDILQELRQIAEISTYRNYGIYDIDELMMQINLSIQPTEKALELIDGLLETRKDTHDLYQLVLRKVNLLLEQNEEQKANETIRQYLYLTEIREMEVEKLIVRCQYDEAIRLLDEGIEIAKEEIYPGTDSKWLEIKLKIYETTNRTSEVIDTCRLLFVTGRDKLTYYNKLKTLIPKEQWKSFLDAMMKETEFSNYFSFGENDEAEIYVREKDYERLFMLLSSVNYNQLEALMKYAHHLKNTHSEPLIAMYVSLLNDYAEQNMGRNHYEFVAQVLLCAKKLNGGQEAVKRLVAEFRIKYKRRSAMMEVLARF
;
A
#
# COMPACT_ATOMS: atom_id res chain seq x y z
N MET A 1 -34.99 27.41 -18.46
CA MET A 1 -34.12 27.01 -19.58
C MET A 1 -32.70 27.15 -19.10
N ILE A 2 -31.92 26.09 -19.29
CA ILE A 2 -30.49 26.06 -18.94
C ILE A 2 -29.75 26.74 -20.08
N THR A 3 -28.90 27.69 -19.75
CA THR A 3 -28.09 28.43 -20.72
C THR A 3 -26.63 28.42 -20.29
N LEU A 4 -25.75 28.70 -21.23
CA LEU A 4 -24.33 28.82 -20.96
C LEU A 4 -24.01 29.91 -19.93
N ASP A 5 -24.90 30.86 -19.64
CA ASP A 5 -24.66 31.94 -18.66
C ASP A 5 -25.27 31.66 -17.26
N ASN A 6 -26.05 30.58 -17.08
CA ASN A 6 -26.80 30.36 -15.85
C ASN A 6 -26.92 28.90 -15.38
N PHE A 7 -26.25 27.95 -16.05
CA PHE A 7 -26.37 26.51 -15.75
C PHE A 7 -25.98 26.17 -14.29
N GLU A 8 -25.14 26.96 -13.65
CA GLU A 8 -24.72 26.80 -12.25
C GLU A 8 -25.89 26.85 -11.28
N ASN A 9 -26.96 27.57 -11.63
CA ASN A 9 -28.16 27.65 -10.80
C ASN A 9 -29.00 26.37 -10.83
N PHE A 10 -28.70 25.45 -11.75
CA PHE A 10 -29.42 24.19 -11.95
C PHE A 10 -28.60 22.97 -11.53
N VAL A 11 -27.37 23.18 -11.05
CA VAL A 11 -26.46 22.11 -10.61
C VAL A 11 -26.31 22.15 -9.08
N PRO A 12 -26.38 21.00 -8.37
CA PRO A 12 -26.10 20.97 -6.94
C PRO A 12 -24.70 21.53 -6.63
N TYR A 13 -24.60 22.38 -5.60
CA TYR A 13 -23.35 23.09 -5.23
C TYR A 13 -22.10 22.17 -5.17
N LYS A 14 -22.24 20.94 -4.64
CA LYS A 14 -21.12 19.99 -4.58
C LYS A 14 -20.65 19.50 -5.95
N ILE A 15 -21.55 19.37 -6.92
CA ILE A 15 -21.21 18.95 -8.28
C ILE A 15 -20.64 20.13 -9.06
N LEU A 16 -21.18 21.34 -8.83
CA LEU A 16 -20.64 22.57 -9.40
C LEU A 16 -19.18 22.78 -8.99
N MET A 17 -18.87 22.74 -7.68
CA MET A 17 -17.51 22.88 -7.17
C MET A 17 -16.52 21.87 -7.78
N ARG A 18 -16.94 20.61 -7.95
CA ARG A 18 -16.10 19.60 -8.59
C ARG A 18 -15.96 19.82 -10.08
N GLY A 19 -16.99 20.31 -10.76
CA GLY A 19 -16.87 20.67 -12.18
C GLY A 19 -15.95 21.86 -12.42
N GLU A 20 -15.97 22.86 -11.52
CA GLU A 20 -15.01 23.96 -11.51
C GLU A 20 -13.58 23.46 -11.28
N GLU A 21 -13.38 22.54 -10.33
CA GLU A 21 -12.08 21.90 -10.08
C GLU A 21 -11.53 21.20 -11.33
N TYR A 22 -12.33 20.36 -12.01
CA TYR A 22 -11.91 19.66 -13.23
C TYR A 22 -11.59 20.64 -14.38
N TYR A 23 -12.32 21.75 -14.45
CA TYR A 23 -12.02 22.81 -15.40
C TYR A 23 -10.72 23.54 -15.06
N ASP A 24 -10.51 23.89 -13.79
CA ASP A 24 -9.34 24.64 -13.30
C ASP A 24 -8.04 23.82 -13.37
N THR A 25 -8.13 22.49 -13.31
CA THR A 25 -7.00 21.56 -13.48
C THR A 25 -6.72 21.20 -14.94
N ASP A 26 -7.36 21.85 -15.92
CA ASP A 26 -7.21 21.62 -17.36
C ASP A 26 -7.55 20.18 -17.79
N ALA A 27 -8.47 19.52 -17.07
CA ALA A 27 -8.85 18.12 -17.33
C ALA A 27 -9.80 17.96 -18.53
N VAL A 28 -10.19 19.05 -19.20
CA VAL A 28 -11.02 19.02 -20.40
C VAL A 28 -10.11 19.08 -21.63
N SER A 29 -9.92 17.96 -22.30
CA SER A 29 -9.14 17.81 -23.52
C SER A 29 -10.06 17.61 -24.74
N GLU A 30 -9.51 17.79 -25.95
CA GLU A 30 -10.21 17.53 -27.23
C GLU A 30 -11.57 18.24 -27.39
N LEU A 31 -11.72 19.46 -26.83
CA LEU A 31 -12.94 20.24 -26.99
C LEU A 31 -13.09 20.74 -28.45
N GLU A 32 -14.07 20.19 -29.16
CA GLU A 32 -14.34 20.50 -30.57
C GLU A 32 -15.84 20.75 -30.82
N GLU A 33 -16.14 21.68 -31.73
CA GLU A 33 -17.50 21.88 -32.26
C GLU A 33 -17.64 21.09 -33.56
N THR A 34 -18.34 19.96 -33.52
CA THR A 34 -18.45 19.00 -34.64
C THR A 34 -19.44 19.47 -35.70
N SER A 35 -20.47 20.22 -35.30
CA SER A 35 -21.40 20.93 -36.16
C SER A 35 -21.99 22.14 -35.42
N PRO A 36 -22.62 23.13 -36.07
CA PRO A 36 -23.05 24.35 -35.41
C PRO A 36 -23.96 24.06 -34.19
N GLY A 37 -23.45 24.34 -32.99
CA GLY A 37 -24.15 24.05 -31.73
C GLY A 37 -23.87 22.68 -31.10
N GLU A 38 -23.17 21.77 -31.77
CA GLU A 38 -22.85 20.43 -31.26
C GLU A 38 -21.38 20.34 -30.84
N TRP A 39 -21.15 20.12 -29.56
CA TRP A 39 -19.84 20.08 -28.93
C TRP A 39 -19.49 18.69 -28.42
N THR A 40 -18.23 18.30 -28.59
CA THR A 40 -17.65 17.08 -28.03
C THR A 40 -16.41 17.44 -27.22
N ALA A 41 -16.19 16.77 -26.10
CA ALA A 41 -14.99 16.92 -25.28
C ALA A 41 -14.65 15.62 -24.57
N THR A 42 -13.37 15.42 -24.29
CA THR A 42 -12.86 14.36 -23.42
C THR A 42 -12.56 14.98 -22.06
N VAL A 43 -13.06 14.40 -20.97
CA VAL A 43 -12.80 14.88 -19.61
C VAL A 43 -12.07 13.82 -18.82
N GLU A 44 -10.80 14.09 -18.51
CA GLU A 44 -9.90 13.22 -17.77
C GLU A 44 -10.33 13.16 -16.30
N GLY A 45 -10.66 11.96 -15.81
CA GLY A 45 -11.05 11.71 -14.43
C GLY A 45 -10.46 10.41 -13.90
N THR A 46 -11.29 9.56 -13.28
CA THR A 46 -10.87 8.18 -12.96
C THR A 46 -10.69 7.32 -14.23
N ASP A 47 -11.31 7.76 -15.33
CA ASP A 47 -11.19 7.28 -16.70
C ASP A 47 -11.40 8.50 -17.61
N ASP A 48 -11.14 8.37 -18.91
CA ASP A 48 -11.46 9.38 -19.90
C ASP A 48 -12.95 9.32 -20.25
N TYR A 49 -13.69 10.39 -19.93
CA TYR A 49 -15.13 10.45 -20.16
C TYR A 49 -15.46 11.31 -21.37
N ASN A 50 -16.23 10.75 -22.31
CA ASN A 50 -16.71 11.49 -23.48
C ASN A 50 -17.95 12.29 -23.11
N VAL A 51 -17.90 13.59 -23.38
CA VAL A 51 -18.99 14.54 -23.13
C VAL A 51 -19.48 15.12 -24.45
N GLU A 52 -20.78 15.03 -24.68
CA GLU A 52 -21.46 15.61 -25.85
C GLU A 52 -22.49 16.64 -25.38
N ILE A 53 -22.51 17.83 -26.00
CA ILE A 53 -23.41 18.93 -25.62
C ILE A 53 -24.01 19.56 -26.88
N SER A 54 -25.34 19.59 -26.96
CA SER A 54 -26.10 20.25 -28.01
C SER A 54 -26.65 21.59 -27.54
N MET A 55 -26.45 22.63 -28.33
CA MET A 55 -26.75 24.01 -28.01
C MET A 55 -27.38 24.77 -29.17
N ASN A 56 -28.31 25.66 -28.83
CA ASN A 56 -28.91 26.62 -29.77
C ASN A 56 -28.59 28.05 -29.33
N GLY A 57 -27.50 28.58 -29.88
CA GLY A 57 -26.93 29.85 -29.45
C GLY A 57 -26.35 29.75 -28.03
N LYS A 58 -27.08 30.27 -27.04
CA LYS A 58 -26.69 30.19 -25.62
C LYS A 58 -27.50 29.18 -24.82
N GLU A 59 -28.57 28.64 -25.40
CA GLU A 59 -29.42 27.66 -24.74
C GLU A 59 -28.80 26.26 -24.88
N VAL A 60 -28.77 25.49 -23.79
CA VAL A 60 -28.30 24.11 -23.79
C VAL A 60 -29.53 23.22 -24.00
N GLU A 61 -29.62 22.55 -25.15
CA GLU A 61 -30.77 21.72 -25.54
C GLU A 61 -30.66 20.30 -24.97
N SER A 62 -29.47 19.70 -25.00
CA SER A 62 -29.20 18.39 -24.40
C SER A 62 -27.72 18.18 -24.09
N TRP A 63 -27.42 17.24 -23.20
CA TRP A 63 -26.06 16.80 -22.90
C TRP A 63 -26.03 15.30 -22.64
N TYR A 64 -24.88 14.68 -22.91
CA TYR A 64 -24.58 13.30 -22.61
C TYR A 64 -23.16 13.19 -22.06
N CYS A 65 -22.96 12.30 -21.10
CA CYS A 65 -21.65 11.91 -20.61
C CYS A 65 -21.69 10.43 -20.26
N ASP A 66 -20.68 9.68 -20.67
CA ASP A 66 -20.55 8.23 -20.43
C ASP A 66 -20.14 7.87 -18.98
N CYS A 67 -20.04 8.86 -18.08
CA CYS A 67 -19.65 8.61 -16.70
C CYS A 67 -20.74 7.89 -15.87
N PRO A 68 -20.35 7.08 -14.87
CA PRO A 68 -21.28 6.25 -14.08
C PRO A 68 -22.15 7.05 -13.08
N TYR A 69 -22.20 8.38 -13.19
CA TYR A 69 -22.91 9.24 -12.25
C TYR A 69 -24.42 9.29 -12.54
N ASP A 70 -25.23 8.91 -11.55
CA ASP A 70 -26.69 8.73 -11.67
C ASP A 70 -27.50 10.01 -11.36
N GLY A 71 -27.03 11.17 -11.85
CA GLY A 71 -27.65 12.49 -11.64
C GLY A 71 -27.77 13.32 -12.91
N GLU A 72 -28.67 14.32 -12.92
CA GLU A 72 -29.05 15.04 -14.15
C GLU A 72 -27.87 15.71 -14.87
N ILE A 73 -26.98 16.40 -14.15
CA ILE A 73 -25.76 17.01 -14.70
C ILE A 73 -24.58 16.52 -13.86
N CYS A 74 -23.61 15.86 -14.50
CA CYS A 74 -22.39 15.41 -13.84
C CYS A 74 -21.31 16.50 -13.85
N LYS A 75 -20.28 16.33 -13.02
CA LYS A 75 -19.14 17.27 -12.94
C LYS A 75 -18.39 17.44 -14.27
N HIS A 76 -18.33 16.42 -15.13
CA HIS A 76 -17.67 16.51 -16.43
C HIS A 76 -18.46 17.38 -17.42
N VAL A 77 -19.80 17.29 -17.41
CA VAL A 77 -20.66 18.20 -18.19
C VAL A 77 -20.50 19.64 -17.71
N VAL A 78 -20.39 19.87 -16.40
CA VAL A 78 -20.08 21.20 -15.85
C VAL A 78 -18.73 21.71 -16.37
N ALA A 79 -17.68 20.89 -16.31
CA ALA A 79 -16.35 21.26 -16.79
C ALA A 79 -16.35 21.57 -18.29
N ALA A 80 -17.03 20.76 -19.10
CA ALA A 80 -17.18 21.00 -20.54
C ALA A 80 -17.98 22.29 -20.83
N LEU A 81 -19.07 22.57 -20.10
CA LEU A 81 -19.83 23.82 -20.25
C LEU A 81 -18.99 25.06 -19.88
N LEU A 82 -18.14 24.97 -18.85
CA LEU A 82 -17.18 26.03 -18.51
C LEU A 82 -16.14 26.21 -19.63
N ALA A 83 -15.63 25.12 -20.19
CA ALA A 83 -14.70 25.13 -21.30
C ALA A 83 -15.31 25.74 -22.58
N ILE A 84 -16.56 25.40 -22.91
CA ILE A 84 -17.32 26.00 -24.02
C ILE A 84 -17.56 27.49 -23.76
N ARG A 85 -17.90 27.88 -22.52
CA ARG A 85 -18.08 29.29 -22.14
C ARG A 85 -16.82 30.10 -22.35
N ASP A 86 -15.67 29.57 -21.95
CA ASP A 86 -14.40 30.26 -22.11
C ASP A 86 -13.87 30.19 -23.54
N ASN A 87 -14.14 29.10 -24.27
CA ASN A 87 -13.89 29.04 -25.71
C ASN A 87 -14.71 30.10 -26.45
N ASN A 88 -16.00 30.26 -26.14
CA ASN A 88 -16.84 31.32 -26.70
C ASN A 88 -16.37 32.73 -26.31
N LYS A 89 -15.81 32.93 -25.11
CA LYS A 89 -15.13 34.18 -24.76
C LYS A 89 -13.83 34.38 -25.54
N ARG A 90 -13.06 33.32 -25.83
CA ARG A 90 -11.83 33.36 -26.64
C ARG A 90 -12.12 33.61 -28.12
N VAL A 91 -13.13 32.95 -28.69
CA VAL A 91 -13.62 33.15 -30.07
C VAL A 91 -14.24 34.54 -30.24
N SER A 92 -15.01 35.03 -29.25
CA SER A 92 -15.55 36.40 -29.24
C SER A 92 -14.49 37.48 -28.91
N ARG A 93 -13.30 37.09 -28.42
CA ARG A 93 -12.11 37.93 -28.25
C ARG A 93 -11.06 37.72 -29.37
N SER A 94 -11.40 37.01 -30.45
CA SER A 94 -10.63 37.06 -31.69
C SER A 94 -10.80 38.42 -32.39
N ALA A 95 -10.35 39.49 -31.72
CA ALA A 95 -10.30 40.85 -32.25
C ALA A 95 -9.37 40.99 -33.48
N PHE A 96 -8.74 39.90 -33.94
CA PHE A 96 -7.79 39.89 -35.05
C PHE A 96 -8.25 39.14 -36.31
N SER A 97 -9.43 38.50 -36.33
CA SER A 97 -10.01 38.00 -37.60
C SER A 97 -10.46 39.13 -38.55
N LYS A 98 -10.47 40.39 -38.08
CA LYS A 98 -10.71 41.59 -38.88
C LYS A 98 -9.45 42.34 -39.32
N MET A 99 -8.26 41.90 -38.92
CA MET A 99 -7.00 42.54 -39.36
C MET A 99 -6.58 41.98 -40.73
N ARG A 100 -7.40 42.22 -41.76
CA ARG A 100 -6.90 42.20 -43.13
C ARG A 100 -5.86 43.32 -43.23
N ILE A 101 -4.65 42.95 -43.65
CA ILE A 101 -3.58 43.89 -44.01
C ILE A 101 -4.16 44.92 -44.98
N VAL A 102 -4.46 46.11 -44.46
CA VAL A 102 -4.59 47.32 -45.26
C VAL A 102 -3.30 48.08 -45.03
N THR A 103 -2.45 48.06 -46.04
CA THR A 103 -1.30 48.94 -46.16
C THR A 103 -1.79 50.39 -46.21
N LYS A 104 -1.90 51.01 -45.05
CA LYS A 104 -1.80 52.46 -44.90
C LYS A 104 -1.04 52.75 -43.61
N GLU A 105 0.13 53.34 -43.79
CA GLU A 105 0.91 53.99 -42.75
C GLU A 105 0.01 55.05 -42.09
N GLU A 106 -0.51 54.75 -40.92
CA GLU A 106 -0.93 55.75 -39.95
C GLU A 106 0.05 55.68 -38.78
N GLU A 107 0.74 56.80 -38.52
CA GLU A 107 1.59 57.00 -37.36
C GLU A 107 0.74 56.84 -36.08
N VAL A 108 0.71 55.62 -35.53
CA VAL A 108 0.15 55.39 -34.21
C VAL A 108 1.20 55.84 -33.19
N VAL A 109 0.96 57.00 -32.58
CA VAL A 109 1.69 57.47 -31.40
C VAL A 109 1.56 56.38 -30.33
N GLN A 110 2.63 55.60 -30.12
CA GLN A 110 2.68 54.61 -29.05
C GLN A 110 2.63 55.36 -27.72
N PRO A 111 1.64 55.11 -26.85
CA PRO A 111 1.66 55.70 -25.52
C PRO A 111 2.91 55.18 -24.80
N ASP A 112 3.66 56.08 -24.17
CA ASP A 112 4.85 55.76 -23.38
C ASP A 112 4.42 55.05 -22.08
N VAL A 113 3.99 53.80 -22.22
CA VAL A 113 3.53 52.94 -21.13
C VAL A 113 4.71 52.09 -20.69
N ASP A 114 5.07 52.21 -19.41
CA ASP A 114 6.08 51.33 -18.81
C ASP A 114 5.62 49.87 -18.91
N ILE A 115 6.37 49.07 -19.66
CA ILE A 115 6.11 47.63 -19.84
C ILE A 115 6.02 46.91 -18.49
N LYS A 116 6.76 47.35 -17.45
CA LYS A 116 6.65 46.74 -16.12
C LYS A 116 5.30 46.98 -15.47
N GLN A 117 4.72 48.17 -15.65
CA GLN A 117 3.37 48.45 -15.17
C GLN A 117 2.36 47.61 -15.95
N LEU A 118 2.48 47.53 -17.28
CA LEU A 118 1.60 46.71 -18.09
C LEU A 118 1.63 45.22 -17.66
N LEU A 119 2.81 44.66 -17.45
CA LEU A 119 2.97 43.27 -16.98
C LEU A 119 2.40 43.02 -15.59
N SER A 120 2.23 44.06 -14.75
CA SER A 120 1.62 43.93 -13.42
C SER A 120 0.10 43.76 -13.44
N PHE A 121 -0.55 44.12 -14.56
CA PHE A 121 -2.01 44.01 -14.74
C PHE A 121 -2.44 42.79 -15.55
N ILE A 122 -1.49 42.03 -16.11
CA ILE A 122 -1.74 40.86 -16.94
C ILE A 122 -1.47 39.60 -16.09
N SER A 123 -2.34 38.59 -16.21
CA SER A 123 -2.13 37.34 -15.47
C SER A 123 -0.90 36.58 -16.01
N PRO A 124 -0.21 35.77 -15.18
CA PRO A 124 0.89 34.94 -15.65
C PRO A 124 0.50 33.98 -16.79
N GLN A 125 -0.75 33.50 -16.81
CA GLN A 125 -1.28 32.64 -17.87
C GLN A 125 -1.42 33.41 -19.18
N GLU A 126 -2.01 34.61 -19.16
CA GLU A 126 -2.14 35.46 -20.35
C GLU A 126 -0.77 35.85 -20.93
N ILE A 127 0.21 36.13 -20.06
CA ILE A 127 1.60 36.37 -20.48
C ILE A 127 2.20 35.11 -21.12
N SER A 128 2.02 33.94 -20.51
CA SER A 128 2.55 32.67 -21.02
C SER A 128 1.97 32.31 -22.39
N THR A 129 0.65 32.46 -22.56
CA THR A 129 -0.04 32.25 -23.83
C THR A 129 0.47 33.22 -24.88
N PHE A 130 0.56 34.52 -24.57
CA PHE A 130 1.10 35.52 -25.49
C PHE A 130 2.54 35.21 -25.91
N ILE A 131 3.43 34.86 -24.96
CA ILE A 131 4.83 34.52 -25.27
C ILE A 131 4.89 33.28 -26.17
N SER A 132 4.07 32.27 -25.92
CA SER A 132 4.04 31.02 -26.69
C SER A 132 3.53 31.24 -28.13
N GLU A 133 2.45 32.02 -28.29
CA GLU A 133 1.91 32.40 -29.60
C GLU A 133 2.91 33.27 -30.36
N TYR A 134 3.48 34.28 -29.70
CA TYR A 134 4.45 35.19 -30.31
C TYR A 134 5.74 34.47 -30.71
N ALA A 135 6.22 33.51 -29.92
CA ALA A 135 7.35 32.66 -30.28
C ALA A 135 7.06 31.71 -31.45
N SER A 136 5.80 31.31 -31.63
CA SER A 136 5.40 30.45 -32.75
C SER A 136 5.42 31.20 -34.09
N THR A 137 5.12 32.50 -34.09
CA THR A 137 5.11 33.33 -35.30
C THR A 137 6.41 34.09 -35.55
N ASN A 138 7.31 34.21 -34.56
CA ASN A 138 8.55 35.00 -34.65
C ASN A 138 9.79 34.15 -34.34
N PRO A 139 10.49 33.62 -35.36
CA PRO A 139 11.68 32.77 -35.19
C PRO A 139 12.83 33.45 -34.43
N GLU A 140 13.05 34.75 -34.64
CA GLU A 140 14.10 35.52 -33.98
C GLU A 140 13.83 35.69 -32.48
N PHE A 141 12.58 36.00 -32.11
CA PHE A 141 12.15 36.05 -30.72
C PHE A 141 12.27 34.67 -30.08
N LYS A 142 11.81 33.61 -30.75
CA LYS A 142 11.97 32.22 -30.28
C LYS A 142 13.44 31.89 -30.02
N ALA A 143 14.34 32.20 -30.97
CA ALA A 143 15.76 31.96 -30.80
C ALA A 143 16.36 32.77 -29.64
N ALA A 144 15.98 34.04 -29.48
CA ALA A 144 16.42 34.89 -28.38
C ALA A 144 15.88 34.42 -27.02
N PHE A 145 14.62 33.99 -26.97
CA PHE A 145 13.94 33.47 -25.78
C PHE A 145 14.57 32.14 -25.34
N LEU A 146 14.71 31.19 -26.26
CA LEU A 146 15.42 29.93 -26.02
C LEU A 146 16.86 30.21 -25.55
N LYS A 147 17.61 31.08 -26.25
CA LYS A 147 18.97 31.44 -25.84
C LYS A 147 19.02 32.11 -24.46
N ARG A 148 18.02 32.90 -24.09
CA ARG A 148 18.01 33.64 -22.82
C ARG A 148 17.61 32.76 -21.64
N PHE A 149 16.64 31.88 -21.81
CA PHE A 149 16.07 31.10 -20.72
C PHE A 149 16.61 29.68 -20.65
N ILE A 150 16.87 29.01 -21.79
CA ILE A 150 17.51 27.68 -21.80
C ILE A 150 18.98 27.80 -21.39
N PHE A 151 19.77 28.69 -21.99
CA PHE A 151 21.17 28.84 -21.52
C PHE A 151 21.22 29.39 -20.09
N LYS A 152 20.26 30.19 -19.60
CA LYS A 152 20.29 30.57 -18.18
C LYS A 152 20.05 29.37 -17.24
N GLU A 153 19.33 28.36 -17.70
CA GLU A 153 19.15 27.10 -16.96
C GLU A 153 20.33 26.12 -17.17
N SER A 154 20.88 26.00 -18.39
CA SER A 154 21.93 25.03 -18.76
C SER A 154 23.38 25.57 -18.70
N SER A 155 23.63 26.87 -18.86
CA SER A 155 24.98 27.48 -18.94
C SER A 155 25.52 27.92 -17.59
N SER A 156 25.34 27.08 -16.58
CA SER A 156 25.84 27.34 -15.24
C SER A 156 27.28 26.87 -15.07
N THR A 157 28.21 27.56 -15.73
CA THR A 157 29.60 27.58 -15.26
C THR A 157 29.62 28.17 -13.84
N SER A 158 29.86 27.29 -12.85
CA SER A 158 30.35 27.51 -11.48
C SER A 158 29.50 28.23 -10.41
N LYS A 159 28.25 28.67 -10.66
CA LYS A 159 27.29 29.10 -9.61
C LYS A 159 25.81 28.82 -9.96
N GLY A 160 25.55 27.69 -10.63
CA GLY A 160 24.21 27.27 -11.07
C GLY A 160 23.34 26.74 -9.95
N LYS A 161 22.02 26.76 -10.15
CA LYS A 161 21.04 26.13 -9.26
C LYS A 161 21.51 24.71 -8.90
N ASP A 162 21.85 24.51 -7.63
CA ASP A 162 22.18 23.20 -7.14
C ASP A 162 20.86 22.46 -6.88
N TYR A 163 20.39 21.72 -7.90
CA TYR A 163 19.17 20.93 -7.79
C TYR A 163 19.22 19.96 -6.61
N ARG A 164 20.43 19.54 -6.19
CA ARG A 164 20.59 18.74 -4.96
C ARG A 164 20.07 19.50 -3.76
N THR A 165 20.58 20.72 -3.57
CA THR A 165 20.16 21.62 -2.49
C THR A 165 18.70 22.06 -2.63
N GLU A 166 18.20 22.33 -3.84
CA GLU A 166 16.81 22.77 -4.05
C GLU A 166 15.80 21.68 -3.71
N ILE A 167 16.01 20.45 -4.17
CA ILE A 167 15.13 19.32 -3.85
C ILE A 167 15.23 18.99 -2.36
N GLN A 168 16.44 18.95 -1.78
CA GLN A 168 16.60 18.69 -0.34
C GLN A 168 15.88 19.74 0.54
N LYS A 169 15.79 21.00 0.08
CA LYS A 169 15.04 22.04 0.80
C LYS A 169 13.55 21.77 0.84
N ILE A 170 12.97 21.09 -0.15
CA ILE A 170 11.54 20.74 -0.15
C ILE A 170 11.25 19.91 1.09
N PHE A 171 12.00 18.84 1.30
CA PHE A 171 11.86 17.94 2.45
C PHE A 171 12.15 18.65 3.79
N ASN A 172 13.11 19.59 3.82
CA ASN A 172 13.46 20.31 5.06
C ASN A 172 12.48 21.44 5.43
N SER A 173 11.68 21.96 4.49
CA SER A 173 10.93 23.21 4.69
C SER A 173 9.57 23.08 5.38
N PHE A 174 9.14 21.84 5.69
CA PHE A 174 7.77 21.57 6.17
C PHE A 174 7.71 20.81 7.50
N GLY A 175 8.56 21.19 8.46
CA GLY A 175 8.34 20.86 9.87
C GLY A 175 7.37 21.84 10.52
N ASP A 176 6.40 21.34 11.28
CA ASP A 176 5.39 22.05 12.09
C ASP A 176 4.06 22.37 11.40
N SER A 177 3.33 21.34 10.96
CA SER A 177 1.87 21.43 10.96
C SER A 177 1.35 21.26 12.41
N LYS A 178 0.47 22.15 12.86
CA LYS A 178 -0.01 22.23 14.25
C LYS A 178 -0.81 20.97 14.60
N LYS A 179 -0.30 20.19 15.57
CA LYS A 179 -1.06 19.15 16.30
C LYS A 179 -2.48 19.61 16.58
N SER A 180 -3.45 18.96 15.93
CA SER A 180 -4.86 19.20 16.22
C SER A 180 -5.15 18.82 17.68
N ARG A 181 -5.90 19.67 18.39
CA ARG A 181 -6.30 19.42 19.79
C ARG A 181 -7.25 18.22 19.97
N TYR A 182 -7.62 17.54 18.89
CA TYR A 182 -8.45 16.35 18.90
C TYR A 182 -7.64 15.16 18.40
N HIS A 183 -7.29 14.26 19.32
CA HIS A 183 -6.63 12.98 19.03
C HIS A 183 -7.55 12.07 18.21
N ASN A 184 -7.50 12.18 16.88
CA ASN A 184 -7.84 11.07 16.00
C ASN A 184 -6.54 10.43 15.54
N ARG A 185 -6.40 9.14 15.83
CA ARG A 185 -5.19 8.31 15.69
C ARG A 185 -4.67 8.12 14.26
N TYR A 186 -5.28 8.78 13.26
CA TYR A 186 -5.13 8.48 11.84
C TYR A 186 -4.92 9.70 10.92
N ASN A 187 -5.02 10.96 11.41
CA ASN A 187 -4.96 12.16 10.53
C ASN A 187 -3.97 13.24 10.99
N ASP A 188 -3.01 12.91 11.87
CA ASP A 188 -2.06 13.89 12.40
C ASP A 188 -0.68 13.66 11.75
N TYR A 189 -0.59 13.93 10.44
CA TYR A 189 0.67 13.79 9.71
C TYR A 189 1.69 14.82 10.19
N SER A 190 2.92 14.36 10.43
CA SER A 190 4.04 15.19 10.90
C SER A 190 4.41 16.29 9.88
N ARG A 191 4.18 16.00 8.59
CA ARG A 191 4.61 16.77 7.42
C ARG A 191 3.49 16.83 6.37
N ASP A 192 3.40 17.96 5.67
CA ASP A 192 2.52 18.15 4.52
C ASP A 192 3.11 17.46 3.28
N TRP A 193 2.88 16.14 3.18
CA TRP A 193 3.40 15.30 2.10
C TRP A 193 2.81 15.65 0.74
N GLU A 194 1.55 16.10 0.68
CA GLU A 194 0.90 16.54 -0.56
C GLU A 194 1.67 17.72 -1.19
N THR A 195 1.99 18.75 -0.39
CA THR A 195 2.79 19.88 -0.87
C THR A 195 4.21 19.47 -1.28
N VAL A 196 4.82 18.53 -0.56
CA VAL A 196 6.15 17.99 -0.90
C VAL A 196 6.10 17.34 -2.29
N PHE A 197 5.16 16.43 -2.50
CA PHE A 197 5.01 15.68 -3.76
C PHE A 197 4.63 16.56 -4.94
N ASN A 198 3.70 17.51 -4.76
CA ASN A 198 3.37 18.49 -5.80
C ASN A 198 4.59 19.32 -6.24
N ARG A 199 5.50 19.64 -5.32
CA ARG A 199 6.75 20.32 -5.69
C ARG A 199 7.75 19.39 -6.36
N MET A 200 7.80 18.12 -5.97
CA MET A 200 8.65 17.12 -6.62
C MET A 200 8.24 16.87 -8.07
N ASP A 201 6.94 16.79 -8.34
CA ASP A 201 6.40 16.67 -9.70
C ASP A 201 6.93 17.78 -10.64
N VAL A 202 6.96 19.02 -10.16
CA VAL A 202 7.55 20.14 -10.92
C VAL A 202 9.02 19.90 -11.28
N PHE A 203 9.82 19.33 -10.37
CA PHE A 203 11.22 19.01 -10.67
C PHE A 203 11.36 17.85 -11.65
N LEU A 204 10.55 16.79 -11.53
CA LEU A 204 10.62 15.66 -12.44
C LEU A 204 10.13 16.03 -13.86
N LYS A 205 9.04 16.79 -13.99
CA LYS A 205 8.62 17.38 -15.28
C LYS A 205 9.71 18.25 -15.89
N LYS A 206 10.44 18.97 -15.06
CA LYS A 206 11.60 19.76 -15.49
C LYS A 206 12.77 18.89 -15.95
N ALA A 207 13.00 17.75 -15.32
CA ALA A 207 14.00 16.77 -15.75
C ALA A 207 13.64 16.15 -17.11
N ASP A 208 12.36 15.83 -17.37
CA ASP A 208 11.91 15.41 -18.70
C ASP A 208 12.19 16.48 -19.76
N PHE A 209 11.91 17.75 -19.43
CA PHE A 209 12.20 18.86 -20.34
C PHE A 209 13.70 18.97 -20.62
N PHE A 210 14.56 18.89 -19.61
CA PHE A 210 16.02 18.90 -19.80
C PHE A 210 16.53 17.72 -20.62
N LEU A 211 15.99 16.54 -20.40
CA LEU A 211 16.29 15.36 -21.20
C LEU A 211 15.94 15.60 -22.68
N SER A 212 14.78 16.20 -22.97
CA SER A 212 14.36 16.55 -24.34
C SER A 212 15.31 17.53 -25.04
N LEU A 213 15.97 18.41 -24.28
CA LEU A 213 16.97 19.35 -24.77
C LEU A 213 18.38 18.72 -24.87
N GLY A 214 18.58 17.55 -24.28
CA GLY A 214 19.86 16.87 -24.17
C GLY A 214 20.78 17.43 -23.08
N ASP A 215 20.22 18.12 -22.08
CA ASP A 215 20.92 18.55 -20.86
C ASP A 215 20.93 17.40 -19.85
N MET A 216 21.95 16.53 -19.99
CA MET A 216 22.08 15.33 -19.16
C MET A 216 22.42 15.66 -17.71
N ASP A 217 23.28 16.66 -17.48
CA ASP A 217 23.76 16.97 -16.13
C ASP A 217 22.61 17.42 -15.23
N SER A 218 21.71 18.28 -15.73
CA SER A 218 20.53 18.72 -14.98
C SER A 218 19.54 17.57 -14.74
N THR A 219 19.32 16.72 -15.75
CA THR A 219 18.43 15.55 -15.65
C THR A 219 18.93 14.56 -14.60
N ILE A 220 20.23 14.22 -14.65
CA ILE A 220 20.90 13.32 -13.70
C ILE A 220 20.82 13.88 -12.28
N ALA A 221 21.12 15.17 -12.11
CA ALA A 221 21.11 15.81 -10.80
C ALA A 221 19.73 15.76 -10.14
N ILE A 222 18.66 16.01 -10.90
CA ILE A 222 17.28 15.94 -10.39
C ILE A 222 16.90 14.50 -10.04
N ALA A 223 17.12 13.55 -10.95
CA ALA A 223 16.70 12.16 -10.75
C ALA A 223 17.42 11.50 -9.57
N LEU A 224 18.76 11.62 -9.48
CA LEU A 224 19.52 11.06 -8.36
C LEU A 224 19.15 11.71 -7.03
N GLN A 225 18.95 13.03 -7.00
CA GLN A 225 18.55 13.69 -5.76
C GLN A 225 17.14 13.29 -5.34
N THR A 226 16.22 13.10 -6.27
CA THR A 226 14.86 12.63 -5.97
C THR A 226 14.91 11.29 -5.25
N LEU A 227 15.63 10.31 -5.81
CA LEU A 227 15.83 9.01 -5.17
C LEU A 227 16.49 9.14 -3.79
N ARG A 228 17.54 9.96 -3.68
CA ARG A 228 18.21 10.17 -2.40
C ARG A 228 17.27 10.77 -1.34
N SER A 229 16.58 11.85 -1.68
CA SER A 229 15.75 12.57 -0.72
C SER A 229 14.52 11.76 -0.29
N ILE A 230 13.89 10.99 -1.18
CA ILE A 230 12.81 10.05 -0.79
C ILE A 230 13.36 9.04 0.22
N GLY A 231 14.46 8.35 -0.11
CA GLY A 231 15.03 7.34 0.77
C GLY A 231 15.43 7.90 2.14
N GLU A 232 16.08 9.07 2.19
CA GLU A 232 16.56 9.70 3.43
C GLU A 232 15.44 10.28 4.30
N ASN A 233 14.24 10.54 3.73
CA ASN A 233 13.14 11.21 4.42
C ASN A 233 11.88 10.36 4.52
N TYR A 234 11.92 9.08 4.14
CA TYR A 234 10.77 8.20 4.24
C TYR A 234 10.38 7.97 5.71
N GLU A 235 9.12 8.24 6.06
CA GLU A 235 8.56 8.09 7.41
C GLU A 235 7.46 7.03 7.42
N ASP A 236 7.24 6.31 8.53
CA ASP A 236 6.22 5.25 8.67
C ASP A 236 4.81 5.71 8.28
N GLU A 237 4.51 7.01 8.40
CA GLU A 237 3.22 7.59 8.02
C GLU A 237 2.95 7.50 6.51
N LEU A 238 3.99 7.42 5.68
CA LEU A 238 3.89 7.25 4.23
C LEU A 238 3.45 5.84 3.82
N LEU A 239 3.57 4.85 4.70
CA LEU A 239 3.11 3.47 4.40
C LEU A 239 1.62 3.43 4.08
N TYR A 240 0.83 4.28 4.73
CA TYR A 240 -0.62 4.35 4.49
C TYR A 240 -0.98 5.23 3.28
N ILE A 241 -0.06 6.06 2.82
CA ILE A 241 -0.23 6.89 1.61
C ILE A 241 0.17 6.08 0.37
N ASP A 242 1.19 5.24 0.48
CA ASP A 242 1.64 4.34 -0.59
C ASP A 242 0.63 3.20 -0.90
N ASP A 243 -0.34 2.93 0.00
CA ASP A 243 -1.45 2.00 -0.23
C ASP A 243 -2.60 2.62 -1.06
N ASP A 244 -2.64 3.95 -1.23
CA ASP A 244 -3.58 4.65 -2.13
C ASP A 244 -2.89 4.90 -3.50
N ASP A 245 -3.42 4.29 -4.56
CA ASP A 245 -2.79 4.19 -5.90
C ASP A 245 -2.39 5.53 -6.59
N ASP A 246 -2.90 6.68 -6.12
CA ASP A 246 -2.70 7.98 -6.77
C ASP A 246 -1.51 8.81 -6.23
N PHE A 247 -0.92 8.45 -5.07
CA PHE A 247 0.07 9.30 -4.38
C PHE A 247 1.28 8.55 -3.77
N GLY A 248 1.66 7.41 -4.33
CA GLY A 248 2.79 6.61 -3.84
C GLY A 248 4.17 7.23 -4.12
N THR A 249 5.05 7.22 -3.11
CA THR A 249 6.48 7.53 -3.24
C THR A 249 7.20 6.68 -4.29
N SER A 250 6.73 5.44 -4.48
CA SER A 250 7.19 4.52 -5.52
C SER A 250 7.09 5.12 -6.93
N LEU A 251 6.01 5.83 -7.25
CA LEU A 251 5.79 6.47 -8.56
C LEU A 251 6.87 7.51 -8.88
N TYR A 252 7.24 8.33 -7.89
CA TYR A 252 8.31 9.33 -8.03
C TYR A 252 9.68 8.67 -8.22
N CYS A 253 9.92 7.56 -7.51
CA CYS A 253 11.13 6.75 -7.69
C CYS A 253 11.17 6.08 -9.06
N GLU A 254 10.05 5.56 -9.56
CA GLU A 254 9.92 4.96 -10.90
C GLU A 254 10.19 5.99 -12.00
N HIS A 255 9.62 7.19 -11.88
CA HIS A 255 9.87 8.28 -12.83
C HIS A 255 11.34 8.69 -12.83
N ALA A 256 11.94 8.87 -11.65
CA ALA A 256 13.36 9.19 -11.52
C ALA A 256 14.27 8.07 -12.08
N GLY A 257 13.97 6.81 -11.78
CA GLY A 257 14.69 5.65 -12.32
C GLY A 257 14.57 5.55 -13.84
N GLY A 258 13.37 5.76 -14.39
CA GLY A 258 13.10 5.81 -15.82
C GLY A 258 13.87 6.93 -16.53
N LEU A 259 13.98 8.12 -15.91
CA LEU A 259 14.82 9.20 -16.40
C LEU A 259 16.29 8.80 -16.49
N LEU A 260 16.83 8.14 -15.45
CA LEU A 260 18.22 7.66 -15.45
C LEU A 260 18.46 6.62 -16.56
N MET A 261 17.53 5.69 -16.77
CA MET A 261 17.62 4.72 -17.86
C MET A 261 17.62 5.40 -19.23
N LYS A 262 16.73 6.38 -19.45
CA LYS A 262 16.70 7.17 -20.70
C LYS A 262 18.01 7.94 -20.91
N VAL A 263 18.57 8.54 -19.85
CA VAL A 263 19.86 9.25 -19.92
C VAL A 263 20.98 8.27 -20.30
N VAL A 264 21.07 7.11 -19.66
CA VAL A 264 22.14 6.14 -19.93
C VAL A 264 22.08 5.61 -21.37
N GLY A 265 20.88 5.42 -21.91
CA GLY A 265 20.66 5.05 -23.31
C GLY A 265 20.88 6.16 -24.33
N HIS A 266 20.97 7.43 -23.90
CA HIS A 266 21.02 8.56 -24.83
C HIS A 266 22.42 8.73 -25.48
N PRO A 267 22.52 8.97 -26.81
CA PRO A 267 23.80 9.08 -27.52
C PRO A 267 24.76 10.18 -27.05
N LYS A 268 24.22 11.28 -26.49
CA LYS A 268 25.00 12.40 -25.94
C LYS A 268 25.63 12.11 -24.57
N THR A 269 25.23 11.03 -23.90
CA THR A 269 25.67 10.74 -22.53
C THR A 269 27.08 10.17 -22.53
N THR A 270 27.97 10.82 -21.80
CA THR A 270 29.38 10.43 -21.70
C THR A 270 29.56 9.20 -20.82
N GLN A 271 30.62 8.42 -21.06
CA GLN A 271 30.95 7.27 -20.20
C GLN A 271 31.22 7.70 -18.75
N LYS A 272 31.77 8.90 -18.54
CA LYS A 272 31.97 9.45 -17.19
C LYS A 272 30.64 9.63 -16.46
N GLN A 273 29.66 10.28 -17.09
CA GLN A 273 28.32 10.45 -16.51
C GLN A 273 27.68 9.10 -16.17
N LYS A 274 27.80 8.10 -17.04
CA LYS A 274 27.31 6.74 -16.79
C LYS A 274 27.92 6.10 -15.54
N THR A 275 29.25 6.22 -15.39
CA THR A 275 29.96 5.72 -14.21
C THR A 275 29.59 6.50 -12.94
N ASP A 276 29.45 7.83 -13.04
CA ASP A 276 29.07 8.69 -11.91
C ASP A 276 27.65 8.35 -11.42
N ILE A 277 26.70 8.09 -12.33
CA ILE A 277 25.34 7.61 -12.00
C ILE A 277 25.40 6.31 -11.19
N LEU A 278 26.15 5.30 -11.66
CA LEU A 278 26.30 4.04 -10.94
C LEU A 278 26.91 4.22 -9.55
N GLN A 279 27.91 5.10 -9.42
CA GLN A 279 28.55 5.36 -8.14
C GLN A 279 27.57 5.99 -7.14
N GLU A 280 26.73 6.93 -7.59
CA GLU A 280 25.71 7.53 -6.71
C GLU A 280 24.58 6.57 -6.38
N LEU A 281 24.14 5.73 -7.33
CA LEU A 281 23.14 4.70 -7.05
C LEU A 281 23.65 3.69 -6.03
N ARG A 282 24.94 3.33 -6.02
CA ARG A 282 25.52 2.49 -4.95
C ARG A 282 25.35 3.11 -3.57
N GLN A 283 25.51 4.42 -3.44
CA GLN A 283 25.32 5.12 -2.17
C GLN A 283 23.83 5.20 -1.78
N ILE A 284 22.95 5.45 -2.75
CA ILE A 284 21.51 5.47 -2.51
C ILE A 284 21.03 4.08 -2.10
N ALA A 285 21.58 3.03 -2.71
CA ALA A 285 21.33 1.65 -2.33
C ALA A 285 21.80 1.33 -0.91
N GLU A 286 22.62 2.12 -0.24
CA GLU A 286 22.95 1.88 1.18
C GLU A 286 21.83 2.33 2.12
N ILE A 287 20.93 3.21 1.67
CA ILE A 287 19.80 3.72 2.45
C ILE A 287 18.83 2.56 2.73
N SER A 288 18.67 2.21 4.01
CA SER A 288 17.91 1.03 4.43
C SER A 288 16.40 1.13 4.21
N THR A 289 15.84 2.32 4.12
CA THR A 289 14.39 2.54 3.91
C THR A 289 13.87 1.89 2.64
N TYR A 290 14.63 1.96 1.54
CA TYR A 290 14.30 1.28 0.28
C TYR A 290 14.06 -0.21 0.46
N ARG A 291 14.90 -0.88 1.25
CA ARG A 291 14.76 -2.32 1.53
C ARG A 291 13.69 -2.60 2.56
N ASN A 292 13.68 -1.84 3.65
CA ASN A 292 12.80 -2.10 4.79
C ASN A 292 11.32 -1.94 4.42
N TYR A 293 11.01 -1.02 3.51
CA TYR A 293 9.64 -0.70 3.10
C TYR A 293 9.34 -1.05 1.63
N GLY A 294 10.32 -1.54 0.87
CA GLY A 294 10.10 -1.93 -0.53
C GLY A 294 9.71 -0.78 -1.47
N ILE A 295 10.11 0.47 -1.16
CA ILE A 295 9.68 1.69 -1.86
C ILE A 295 9.97 1.61 -3.36
N TYR A 296 11.20 1.22 -3.71
CA TYR A 296 11.67 1.08 -5.08
C TYR A 296 12.95 0.25 -5.10
N ASP A 297 13.09 -0.60 -6.11
CA ASP A 297 14.22 -1.50 -6.23
C ASP A 297 15.45 -0.81 -6.85
N ILE A 298 16.18 -0.06 -6.01
CA ILE A 298 17.40 0.65 -6.40
C ILE A 298 18.47 -0.33 -6.90
N ASP A 299 18.54 -1.52 -6.31
CA ASP A 299 19.55 -2.49 -6.70
C ASP A 299 19.25 -3.07 -8.11
N GLU A 300 17.98 -3.21 -8.49
CA GLU A 300 17.57 -3.60 -9.85
C GLU A 300 17.88 -2.49 -10.86
N LEU A 301 17.54 -1.23 -10.55
CA LEU A 301 17.92 -0.09 -11.39
C LEU A 301 19.44 -0.04 -11.60
N MET A 302 20.21 -0.20 -10.53
CA MET A 302 21.68 -0.24 -10.60
C MET A 302 22.17 -1.38 -11.48
N MET A 303 21.54 -2.55 -11.41
CA MET A 303 21.88 -3.71 -12.22
C MET A 303 21.62 -3.46 -13.72
N GLN A 304 20.44 -2.95 -14.05
CA GLN A 304 20.07 -2.62 -15.43
C GLN A 304 21.01 -1.57 -16.04
N ILE A 305 21.33 -0.52 -15.29
CA ILE A 305 22.31 0.47 -15.73
C ILE A 305 23.67 -0.19 -15.92
N ASN A 306 24.14 -1.01 -14.98
CA ASN A 306 25.46 -1.63 -15.09
C ASN A 306 25.58 -2.52 -16.34
N LEU A 307 24.58 -3.36 -16.61
CA LEU A 307 24.50 -4.19 -17.82
C LEU A 307 24.44 -3.37 -19.12
N SER A 308 23.86 -2.18 -19.08
CA SER A 308 23.80 -1.29 -20.26
C SER A 308 25.13 -0.59 -20.56
N ILE A 309 26.06 -0.53 -19.60
CA ILE A 309 27.30 0.25 -19.74
C ILE A 309 28.58 -0.57 -19.66
N GLN A 310 28.51 -1.80 -19.15
CA GLN A 310 29.64 -2.68 -18.91
C GLN A 310 29.29 -4.13 -19.29
N PRO A 311 30.30 -4.95 -19.61
CA PRO A 311 30.10 -6.39 -19.82
C PRO A 311 29.52 -7.07 -18.58
N THR A 312 28.81 -8.16 -18.80
CA THR A 312 28.13 -8.94 -17.75
C THR A 312 29.08 -9.39 -16.64
N GLU A 313 30.36 -9.64 -16.92
CA GLU A 313 31.36 -10.01 -15.92
C GLU A 313 31.52 -8.92 -14.83
N LYS A 314 31.42 -7.64 -15.21
CA LYS A 314 31.45 -6.54 -14.24
C LYS A 314 30.16 -6.39 -13.45
N ALA A 315 29.04 -6.86 -13.99
CA ALA A 315 27.79 -6.95 -13.26
C ALA A 315 27.84 -8.08 -12.20
N LEU A 316 28.44 -9.22 -12.52
CA LEU A 316 28.71 -10.28 -11.54
C LEU A 316 29.64 -9.82 -10.43
N GLU A 317 30.75 -9.14 -10.75
CA GLU A 317 31.66 -8.56 -9.74
C GLU A 317 30.95 -7.59 -8.80
N LEU A 318 30.00 -6.80 -9.31
CA LEU A 318 29.18 -5.91 -8.50
C LEU A 318 28.29 -6.70 -7.53
N ILE A 319 27.56 -7.70 -8.03
CA ILE A 319 26.68 -8.51 -7.17
C ILE A 319 27.51 -9.24 -6.11
N ASP A 320 28.67 -9.80 -6.46
CA ASP A 320 29.57 -10.46 -5.50
C ASP A 320 30.02 -9.51 -4.39
N GLY A 321 30.32 -8.25 -4.72
CA GLY A 321 30.62 -7.22 -3.72
C GLY A 321 29.44 -6.90 -2.81
N LEU A 322 28.21 -6.89 -3.35
CA LEU A 322 26.99 -6.67 -2.56
C LEU A 322 26.68 -7.86 -1.65
N LEU A 323 26.85 -9.09 -2.14
CA LEU A 323 26.65 -10.31 -1.37
C LEU A 323 27.57 -10.38 -0.14
N GLU A 324 28.83 -9.94 -0.25
CA GLU A 324 29.74 -9.90 0.91
C GLU A 324 29.40 -8.78 1.89
N THR A 325 29.08 -7.59 1.38
CA THR A 325 28.76 -6.43 2.23
C THR A 325 27.43 -6.56 2.96
N ARG A 326 26.48 -7.34 2.42
CA ARG A 326 25.12 -7.48 2.93
C ARG A 326 24.76 -8.90 3.39
N LYS A 327 25.75 -9.74 3.70
CA LYS A 327 25.53 -11.14 4.10
C LYS A 327 24.60 -11.35 5.31
N ASP A 328 24.43 -10.32 6.15
CA ASP A 328 23.61 -10.36 7.35
C ASP A 328 22.25 -9.63 7.18
N THR A 329 21.87 -9.28 5.94
CA THR A 329 20.60 -8.60 5.67
C THR A 329 19.51 -9.57 5.21
N HIS A 330 18.25 -9.27 5.54
CA HIS A 330 17.11 -10.13 5.22
C HIS A 330 16.83 -10.23 3.71
N ASP A 331 17.24 -9.24 2.93
CA ASP A 331 17.05 -9.16 1.47
C ASP A 331 18.17 -9.87 0.68
N LEU A 332 19.14 -10.51 1.35
CA LEU A 332 20.27 -11.19 0.71
C LEU A 332 19.82 -12.16 -0.40
N TYR A 333 18.70 -12.86 -0.20
CA TYR A 333 18.16 -13.79 -1.18
C TYR A 333 17.87 -13.12 -2.54
N GLN A 334 17.47 -11.84 -2.56
CA GLN A 334 17.18 -11.12 -3.80
C GLN A 334 18.46 -10.94 -4.65
N LEU A 335 19.59 -10.62 -4.01
CA LEU A 335 20.89 -10.53 -4.67
C LEU A 335 21.35 -11.90 -5.21
N VAL A 336 21.12 -12.97 -4.44
CA VAL A 336 21.40 -14.34 -4.87
C VAL A 336 20.58 -14.68 -6.12
N LEU A 337 19.28 -14.40 -6.12
CA LEU A 337 18.40 -14.65 -7.26
C LEU A 337 18.85 -13.88 -8.51
N ARG A 338 19.27 -12.62 -8.37
CA ARG A 338 19.80 -11.84 -9.49
C ARG A 338 21.08 -12.43 -10.06
N LYS A 339 22.02 -12.86 -9.19
CA LYS A 339 23.23 -13.55 -9.63
C LYS A 339 22.89 -14.82 -10.40
N VAL A 340 21.98 -15.63 -9.86
CA VAL A 340 21.53 -16.89 -10.50
C VAL A 340 20.91 -16.61 -11.86
N ASN A 341 19.99 -15.64 -11.96
CA ASN A 341 19.34 -15.29 -13.23
C ASN A 341 20.37 -14.84 -14.27
N LEU A 342 21.32 -13.99 -13.88
CA LEU A 342 22.36 -13.52 -14.79
C LEU A 342 23.26 -14.65 -15.29
N LEU A 343 23.64 -15.60 -14.41
CA LEU A 343 24.41 -16.78 -14.79
C LEU A 343 23.64 -17.68 -15.76
N LEU A 344 22.32 -17.84 -15.56
CA LEU A 344 21.47 -18.60 -16.45
C LEU A 344 21.35 -17.94 -17.84
N GLU A 345 21.21 -16.62 -17.91
CA GLU A 345 21.22 -15.86 -19.18
C GLU A 345 22.52 -16.04 -19.96
N GLN A 346 23.64 -16.23 -19.25
CA GLN A 346 24.94 -16.53 -19.85
C GLN A 346 25.15 -18.01 -20.22
N ASN A 347 24.15 -18.88 -20.03
CA ASN A 347 24.26 -20.34 -20.16
C ASN A 347 25.29 -20.98 -19.21
N GLU A 348 25.59 -20.33 -18.07
CA GLU A 348 26.48 -20.84 -17.03
C GLU A 348 25.69 -21.62 -15.94
N GLU A 349 24.89 -22.60 -16.38
CA GLU A 349 23.98 -23.35 -15.50
C GLU A 349 24.69 -24.01 -14.31
N GLN A 350 25.92 -24.50 -14.52
CA GLN A 350 26.71 -25.09 -13.43
C GLN A 350 27.01 -24.08 -12.32
N LYS A 351 27.45 -22.86 -12.66
CA LYS A 351 27.75 -21.82 -11.66
C LYS A 351 26.49 -21.31 -10.98
N ALA A 352 25.38 -21.23 -11.72
CA ALA A 352 24.07 -20.90 -11.15
C ALA A 352 23.66 -21.92 -10.09
N ASN A 353 23.77 -23.22 -10.39
CA ASN A 353 23.46 -24.30 -9.46
C ASN A 353 24.42 -24.33 -8.25
N GLU A 354 25.71 -24.07 -8.45
CA GLU A 354 26.68 -23.93 -7.36
C GLU A 354 26.33 -22.75 -6.44
N THR A 355 25.90 -21.63 -7.02
CA THR A 355 25.43 -20.46 -6.26
C THR A 355 24.18 -20.81 -5.45
N ILE A 356 23.17 -21.44 -6.05
CA ILE A 356 21.96 -21.88 -5.31
C ILE A 356 22.36 -22.76 -4.12
N ARG A 357 23.21 -23.77 -4.35
CA ARG A 357 23.68 -24.69 -3.30
C ARG A 357 24.37 -23.98 -2.15
N GLN A 358 25.20 -22.97 -2.44
CA GLN A 358 25.88 -22.17 -1.43
C GLN A 358 24.90 -21.42 -0.52
N TYR A 359 23.76 -20.98 -1.07
CA TYR A 359 22.78 -20.14 -0.37
C TYR A 359 21.48 -20.88 0.01
N LEU A 360 21.46 -22.23 -0.03
CA LEU A 360 20.31 -23.04 0.37
C LEU A 360 19.92 -22.89 1.85
N TYR A 361 20.79 -22.30 2.69
CA TYR A 361 20.45 -21.98 4.07
C TYR A 361 19.38 -20.87 4.17
N LEU A 362 19.26 -20.01 3.14
CA LEU A 362 18.22 -18.99 3.04
C LEU A 362 16.87 -19.64 2.72
N THR A 363 15.84 -19.26 3.47
CA THR A 363 14.48 -19.83 3.37
C THR A 363 13.91 -19.68 1.96
N GLU A 364 14.00 -18.50 1.37
CA GLU A 364 13.44 -18.16 0.06
C GLU A 364 14.12 -18.93 -1.07
N ILE A 365 15.44 -19.10 -1.00
CA ILE A 365 16.22 -19.86 -1.99
C ILE A 365 15.87 -21.34 -1.91
N ARG A 366 15.77 -21.89 -0.70
CA ARG A 366 15.36 -23.29 -0.49
C ARG A 366 13.95 -23.55 -0.99
N GLU A 367 13.01 -22.66 -0.67
CA GLU A 367 11.61 -22.79 -1.11
C GLU A 367 11.50 -22.84 -2.63
N MET A 368 12.16 -21.90 -3.32
CA MET A 368 12.20 -21.88 -4.78
C MET A 368 12.76 -23.19 -5.35
N GLU A 369 13.85 -23.71 -4.80
CA GLU A 369 14.46 -24.95 -5.29
C GLU A 369 13.57 -26.18 -5.01
N VAL A 370 12.95 -26.25 -3.84
CA VAL A 370 11.96 -27.28 -3.49
C VAL A 370 10.78 -27.23 -4.46
N GLU A 371 10.26 -26.05 -4.78
CA GLU A 371 9.15 -25.89 -5.73
C GLU A 371 9.54 -26.40 -7.13
N LYS A 372 10.74 -26.06 -7.62
CA LYS A 372 11.26 -26.58 -8.89
C LYS A 372 11.31 -28.11 -8.90
N LEU A 373 11.76 -28.73 -7.81
CA LEU A 373 11.80 -30.19 -7.67
C LEU A 373 10.40 -30.81 -7.64
N ILE A 374 9.45 -30.19 -6.94
CA ILE A 374 8.04 -30.62 -6.91
C ILE A 374 7.42 -30.58 -8.31
N VAL A 375 7.62 -29.48 -9.06
CA VAL A 375 7.12 -29.34 -10.44
C VAL A 375 7.72 -30.41 -11.36
N ARG A 376 8.99 -30.76 -11.16
CA ARG A 376 9.67 -31.84 -11.88
C ARG A 376 9.33 -33.24 -11.35
N CYS A 377 8.42 -33.36 -10.39
CA CYS A 377 8.05 -34.60 -9.71
C CYS A 377 9.23 -35.33 -9.03
N GLN A 378 10.30 -34.60 -8.69
CA GLN A 378 11.48 -35.10 -7.98
C GLN A 378 11.25 -35.03 -6.46
N TYR A 379 10.21 -35.73 -6.00
CA TYR A 379 9.70 -35.62 -4.63
C TYR A 379 10.70 -36.03 -3.56
N ASP A 380 11.49 -37.09 -3.78
CA ASP A 380 12.48 -37.52 -2.79
C ASP A 380 13.60 -36.50 -2.60
N GLU A 381 14.01 -35.83 -3.67
CA GLU A 381 15.00 -34.74 -3.58
C GLU A 381 14.44 -33.54 -2.82
N ALA A 382 13.19 -33.15 -3.13
CA ALA A 382 12.51 -32.07 -2.45
C ALA A 382 12.41 -32.35 -0.94
N ILE A 383 12.08 -33.59 -0.56
CA ILE A 383 12.04 -34.02 0.85
C ILE A 383 13.42 -33.89 1.50
N ARG A 384 14.51 -34.30 0.84
CA ARG A 384 15.87 -34.15 1.39
C ARG A 384 16.22 -32.69 1.69
N LEU A 385 15.94 -31.78 0.75
CA LEU A 385 16.19 -30.34 0.96
C LEU A 385 15.34 -29.76 2.10
N LEU A 386 14.10 -30.22 2.25
CA LEU A 386 13.23 -29.83 3.35
C LEU A 386 13.74 -30.36 4.70
N ASP A 387 14.23 -31.60 4.75
CA ASP A 387 14.83 -32.19 5.96
C ASP A 387 16.08 -31.41 6.40
N GLU A 388 16.97 -31.10 5.46
CA GLU A 388 18.13 -30.23 5.72
C GLU A 388 17.70 -28.86 6.27
N GLY A 389 16.61 -28.28 5.73
CA GLY A 389 16.08 -27.01 6.21
C GLY A 389 15.45 -27.07 7.60
N ILE A 390 14.83 -28.19 7.96
CA ILE A 390 14.30 -28.42 9.29
C ILE A 390 15.45 -28.51 10.31
N GLU A 391 16.56 -29.16 9.98
CA GLU A 391 17.72 -29.24 10.88
C GLU A 391 18.35 -27.87 11.12
N ILE A 392 18.54 -27.05 10.07
CA ILE A 392 19.04 -25.67 10.23
C ILE A 392 18.09 -24.84 11.10
N ALA A 393 16.78 -24.92 10.86
CA ALA A 393 15.79 -24.15 11.63
C ALA A 393 15.79 -24.52 13.13
N LYS A 394 16.08 -25.78 13.47
CA LYS A 394 16.24 -26.22 14.87
C LYS A 394 17.49 -25.64 15.53
N GLU A 395 18.58 -25.47 14.80
CA GLU A 395 19.84 -24.94 15.31
C GLU A 395 19.77 -23.42 15.57
N GLU A 396 19.06 -22.67 14.73
CA GLU A 396 19.06 -21.21 14.77
C GLU A 396 17.95 -20.56 15.63
N ILE A 397 17.11 -21.35 16.32
CA ILE A 397 16.01 -20.87 17.18
C ILE A 397 15.14 -19.80 16.48
N TYR A 398 14.78 -20.01 15.21
CA TYR A 398 13.80 -19.19 14.48
C TYR A 398 12.41 -19.85 14.54
N PRO A 399 11.47 -19.35 15.36
CA PRO A 399 10.18 -20.02 15.54
C PRO A 399 9.31 -19.93 14.27
N GLY A 400 8.93 -21.08 13.69
CA GLY A 400 7.89 -21.18 12.65
C GLY A 400 8.35 -21.60 11.25
N THR A 401 9.66 -21.54 10.94
CA THR A 401 10.20 -21.98 9.65
C THR A 401 10.14 -23.50 9.48
N ASP A 402 10.29 -24.23 10.59
CA ASP A 402 10.14 -25.69 10.67
C ASP A 402 8.72 -26.15 10.29
N SER A 403 7.70 -25.43 10.75
CA SER A 403 6.29 -25.73 10.47
C SER A 403 5.99 -25.60 8.98
N LYS A 404 6.53 -24.57 8.32
CA LYS A 404 6.39 -24.37 6.87
C LYS A 404 6.98 -25.54 6.08
N TRP A 405 8.17 -26.01 6.44
CA TRP A 405 8.78 -27.16 5.77
C TRP A 405 8.01 -28.45 5.97
N LEU A 406 7.49 -28.69 7.17
CA LEU A 406 6.62 -29.83 7.47
C LEU A 406 5.32 -29.79 6.66
N GLU A 407 4.73 -28.62 6.45
CA GLU A 407 3.52 -28.45 5.62
C GLU A 407 3.78 -28.79 4.14
N ILE A 408 4.93 -28.38 3.59
CA ILE A 408 5.30 -28.76 2.22
C ILE A 408 5.56 -30.27 2.13
N LYS A 409 6.27 -30.86 3.10
CA LYS A 409 6.47 -32.32 3.18
C LYS A 409 5.13 -33.06 3.24
N LEU A 410 4.19 -32.58 4.04
CA LEU A 410 2.86 -33.17 4.15
C LEU A 410 2.15 -33.21 2.79
N LYS A 411 2.16 -32.11 2.03
CA LYS A 411 1.59 -32.05 0.67
C LYS A 411 2.24 -33.05 -0.28
N ILE A 412 3.57 -33.21 -0.22
CA ILE A 412 4.29 -34.20 -1.02
C ILE A 412 3.86 -35.63 -0.64
N TYR A 413 3.80 -35.94 0.65
CA TYR A 413 3.39 -37.26 1.14
C TYR A 413 1.94 -37.60 0.80
N GLU A 414 1.03 -36.63 0.88
CA GLU A 414 -0.36 -36.78 0.45
C GLU A 414 -0.45 -37.07 -1.06
N THR A 415 0.27 -36.29 -1.88
CA THR A 415 0.30 -36.46 -3.35
C THR A 415 0.88 -37.81 -3.77
N THR A 416 1.88 -38.30 -3.05
CA THR A 416 2.57 -39.57 -3.32
C THR A 416 1.95 -40.77 -2.60
N ASN A 417 0.82 -40.59 -1.90
CA ASN A 417 0.11 -41.63 -1.13
C ASN A 417 0.99 -42.34 -0.07
N ARG A 418 1.91 -41.60 0.56
CA ARG A 418 2.79 -42.09 1.64
C ARG A 418 2.09 -41.97 3.01
N THR A 419 1.12 -42.86 3.26
CA THR A 419 0.19 -42.72 4.40
C THR A 419 0.87 -42.72 5.77
N SER A 420 1.94 -43.49 5.97
CA SER A 420 2.67 -43.51 7.26
C SER A 420 3.29 -42.15 7.54
N GLU A 421 3.96 -41.58 6.54
CA GLU A 421 4.64 -40.30 6.61
C GLU A 421 3.66 -39.13 6.74
N VAL A 422 2.47 -39.24 6.12
CA VAL A 422 1.36 -38.29 6.35
C VAL A 422 0.94 -38.30 7.81
N ILE A 423 0.78 -39.47 8.43
CA ILE A 423 0.38 -39.60 9.84
C ILE A 423 1.46 -39.00 10.74
N ASP A 424 2.72 -39.37 10.53
CA ASP A 424 3.85 -38.88 11.35
C ASP A 424 4.02 -37.37 11.24
N THR A 425 3.90 -36.82 10.02
CA THR A 425 4.02 -35.38 9.77
C THR A 425 2.83 -34.61 10.36
N CYS A 426 1.59 -35.09 10.19
CA CYS A 426 0.42 -34.49 10.83
C CYS A 426 0.54 -34.51 12.36
N ARG A 427 1.05 -35.59 12.95
CA ARG A 427 1.28 -35.68 14.39
C ARG A 427 2.29 -34.65 14.84
N LEU A 428 3.40 -34.49 14.13
CA LEU A 428 4.42 -33.49 14.46
C LEU A 428 3.84 -32.07 14.36
N LEU A 429 3.13 -31.75 13.27
CA LEU A 429 2.46 -30.46 13.07
C LEU A 429 1.37 -30.17 14.11
N PHE A 430 0.70 -31.20 14.63
CA PHE A 430 -0.22 -31.02 15.76
C PHE A 430 0.52 -30.64 17.05
N VAL A 431 1.66 -31.29 17.32
CA VAL A 431 2.41 -31.08 18.56
C VAL A 431 3.13 -29.72 18.54
N THR A 432 3.79 -29.37 17.43
CA THR A 432 4.65 -28.18 17.34
C THR A 432 4.02 -26.99 16.61
N GLY A 433 3.09 -27.26 15.70
CA GLY A 433 2.50 -26.25 14.81
C GLY A 433 1.41 -25.40 15.47
N ARG A 434 0.99 -24.33 14.77
CA ARG A 434 -0.04 -23.39 15.24
C ARG A 434 -1.46 -23.90 15.01
N ASP A 435 -1.76 -24.48 13.85
CA ASP A 435 -3.12 -24.93 13.47
C ASP A 435 -3.36 -26.39 13.87
N LYS A 436 -3.52 -26.64 15.18
CA LYS A 436 -3.64 -27.99 15.73
C LYS A 436 -4.93 -28.69 15.27
N LEU A 437 -6.04 -27.95 15.15
CA LEU A 437 -7.34 -28.51 14.81
C LEU A 437 -7.40 -29.08 13.39
N THR A 438 -6.69 -28.47 12.44
CA THR A 438 -6.58 -29.02 11.07
C THR A 438 -5.93 -30.40 11.07
N TYR A 439 -4.81 -30.57 11.78
CA TYR A 439 -4.10 -31.84 11.82
C TYR A 439 -4.83 -32.90 12.66
N TYR A 440 -5.48 -32.49 13.74
CA TYR A 440 -6.41 -33.36 14.49
C TYR A 440 -7.48 -33.96 13.57
N ASN A 441 -8.13 -33.13 12.75
CA ASN A 441 -9.19 -33.58 11.86
C ASN A 441 -8.67 -34.57 10.81
N LYS A 442 -7.50 -34.29 10.21
CA LYS A 442 -6.85 -35.21 9.26
C LYS A 442 -6.54 -36.55 9.93
N LEU A 443 -5.86 -36.54 11.08
CA LEU A 443 -5.48 -37.76 11.80
C LEU A 443 -6.69 -38.60 12.21
N LYS A 444 -7.78 -37.97 12.65
CA LYS A 444 -9.02 -38.68 13.01
C LYS A 444 -9.64 -39.47 11.85
N THR A 445 -9.38 -39.07 10.61
CA THR A 445 -9.82 -39.81 9.42
C THR A 445 -8.88 -40.95 9.02
N LEU A 446 -7.59 -40.82 9.33
CA LEU A 446 -6.55 -41.77 8.91
C LEU A 446 -6.32 -42.90 9.92
N ILE A 447 -6.50 -42.61 11.21
CA ILE A 447 -6.27 -43.58 12.28
C ILE A 447 -7.51 -44.45 12.53
N PRO A 448 -7.38 -45.79 12.59
CA PRO A 448 -8.49 -46.67 12.93
C PRO A 448 -9.16 -46.30 14.26
N LYS A 449 -10.49 -46.42 14.32
CA LYS A 449 -11.30 -46.00 15.49
C LYS A 449 -10.86 -46.68 16.79
N GLU A 450 -10.40 -47.92 16.71
CA GLU A 450 -9.94 -48.73 17.83
C GLU A 450 -8.64 -48.19 18.45
N GLN A 451 -7.82 -47.51 17.65
CA GLN A 451 -6.51 -46.98 18.05
C GLN A 451 -6.54 -45.47 18.33
N TRP A 452 -7.57 -44.77 17.82
CA TRP A 452 -7.70 -43.31 17.89
C TRP A 452 -7.54 -42.75 19.30
N LYS A 453 -8.23 -43.34 20.29
CA LYS A 453 -8.21 -42.81 21.66
C LYS A 453 -6.81 -42.83 22.27
N SER A 454 -6.11 -43.97 22.18
CA SER A 454 -4.74 -44.08 22.69
C SER A 454 -3.76 -43.18 21.94
N PHE A 455 -3.96 -43.01 20.63
CA PHE A 455 -3.13 -42.17 19.79
C PHE A 455 -3.31 -40.68 20.15
N LEU A 456 -4.55 -40.21 20.25
CA LEU A 456 -4.88 -38.85 20.64
C LEU A 456 -4.43 -38.55 22.07
N ASP A 457 -4.64 -39.46 23.03
CA ASP A 457 -4.20 -39.26 24.42
C ASP A 457 -2.68 -39.05 24.52
N ALA A 458 -1.89 -39.79 23.72
CA ALA A 458 -0.44 -39.60 23.67
C ALA A 458 -0.08 -38.22 23.08
N MET A 459 -0.71 -37.84 21.96
CA MET A 459 -0.48 -36.54 21.32
C MET A 459 -0.85 -35.36 22.21
N MET A 460 -2.02 -35.41 22.84
CA MET A 460 -2.50 -34.36 23.74
C MET A 460 -1.53 -34.16 24.91
N LYS A 461 -0.88 -35.23 25.40
CA LYS A 461 0.11 -35.15 26.48
C LYS A 461 1.44 -34.53 26.05
N GLU A 462 1.85 -34.76 24.81
CA GLU A 462 3.10 -34.22 24.26
C GLU A 462 2.96 -32.75 23.83
N THR A 463 1.73 -32.30 23.59
CA THR A 463 1.45 -30.97 23.05
C THR A 463 1.37 -29.93 24.16
N GLU A 464 2.14 -28.85 24.02
CA GLU A 464 1.98 -27.68 24.87
C GLU A 464 0.84 -26.80 24.33
N PHE A 465 -0.32 -26.89 24.98
CA PHE A 465 -1.46 -26.04 24.65
C PHE A 465 -1.30 -24.65 25.26
N SER A 466 -1.81 -23.65 24.53
CA SER A 466 -1.91 -22.29 25.06
C SER A 466 -2.90 -22.27 26.23
N ASN A 467 -2.47 -21.71 27.37
CA ASN A 467 -3.36 -21.44 28.50
C ASN A 467 -4.28 -20.23 28.25
N TYR A 468 -4.12 -19.55 27.10
CA TYR A 468 -4.88 -18.38 26.73
C TYR A 468 -6.07 -18.76 25.85
N PHE A 469 -7.25 -18.27 26.22
CA PHE A 469 -8.48 -18.39 25.42
C PHE A 469 -8.66 -17.15 24.56
N SER A 470 -8.19 -17.22 23.31
CA SER A 470 -8.30 -16.12 22.36
C SER A 470 -9.75 -15.98 21.90
N PHE A 471 -10.40 -14.85 22.22
CA PHE A 471 -11.84 -14.64 21.97
C PHE A 471 -12.72 -15.80 22.50
N GLY A 472 -12.28 -16.46 23.58
CA GLY A 472 -12.97 -17.61 24.17
C GLY A 472 -12.68 -18.96 23.49
N GLU A 473 -11.85 -19.02 22.44
CA GLU A 473 -11.48 -20.26 21.74
C GLU A 473 -10.19 -20.86 22.30
N ASN A 474 -10.12 -22.18 22.33
CA ASN A 474 -8.93 -22.94 22.69
C ASN A 474 -8.94 -24.32 22.02
N ASP A 475 -7.82 -24.69 21.40
CA ASP A 475 -7.71 -25.95 20.65
C ASP A 475 -7.92 -27.18 21.56
N GLU A 476 -7.37 -27.16 22.77
CA GLU A 476 -7.49 -28.27 23.74
C GLU A 476 -8.96 -28.46 24.15
N ALA A 477 -9.64 -27.36 24.49
CA ALA A 477 -11.05 -27.38 24.87
C ALA A 477 -11.94 -27.87 23.72
N GLU A 478 -11.68 -27.42 22.49
CA GLU A 478 -12.41 -27.84 21.29
C GLU A 478 -12.24 -29.34 21.03
N ILE A 479 -11.04 -29.89 21.21
CA ILE A 479 -10.78 -31.33 21.08
C ILE A 479 -11.57 -32.11 22.14
N TYR A 480 -11.56 -31.70 23.41
CA TYR A 480 -12.34 -32.38 24.45
C TYR A 480 -13.84 -32.36 24.17
N VAL A 481 -14.38 -31.27 23.62
CA VAL A 481 -15.79 -31.21 23.18
C VAL A 481 -16.06 -32.23 22.08
N ARG A 482 -15.21 -32.30 21.05
CA ARG A 482 -15.37 -33.24 19.92
C ARG A 482 -15.26 -34.71 20.33
N GLU A 483 -14.40 -35.00 21.31
CA GLU A 483 -14.22 -36.35 21.87
C GLU A 483 -15.23 -36.67 23.00
N LYS A 484 -16.05 -35.70 23.41
CA LYS A 484 -16.97 -35.80 24.56
C LYS A 484 -16.27 -36.16 25.87
N ASP A 485 -15.03 -35.73 26.03
CA ASP A 485 -14.26 -35.87 27.28
C ASP A 485 -14.60 -34.71 28.24
N TYR A 486 -15.79 -34.81 28.83
CA TYR A 486 -16.34 -33.76 29.67
C TYR A 486 -15.60 -33.57 31.00
N GLU A 487 -14.91 -34.60 31.47
CA GLU A 487 -14.12 -34.52 32.71
C GLU A 487 -12.88 -33.65 32.48
N ARG A 488 -12.10 -33.94 31.43
CA ARG A 488 -10.92 -33.14 31.10
C ARG A 488 -11.28 -31.72 30.69
N LEU A 489 -12.39 -31.53 29.96
CA LEU A 489 -12.91 -30.18 29.67
C LEU A 489 -13.24 -29.41 30.95
N PHE A 490 -13.88 -30.05 31.94
CA PHE A 490 -14.19 -29.39 33.21
C PHE A 490 -12.92 -29.02 33.98
N MET A 491 -11.93 -29.93 34.05
CA MET A 491 -10.63 -29.65 34.69
C MET A 491 -9.92 -28.47 34.02
N LEU A 492 -9.86 -28.45 32.68
CA LEU A 492 -9.25 -27.36 31.90
C LEU A 492 -9.91 -26.01 32.20
N LEU A 493 -11.25 -25.94 32.14
CA LEU A 493 -12.00 -24.72 32.45
C LEU A 493 -11.82 -24.25 33.89
N SER A 494 -11.56 -25.17 34.82
CA SER A 494 -11.34 -24.87 36.23
C SER A 494 -9.91 -24.36 36.51
N SER A 495 -8.93 -24.70 35.67
CA SER A 495 -7.52 -24.28 35.82
C SER A 495 -7.15 -23.00 35.07
N VAL A 496 -8.10 -22.37 34.36
CA VAL A 496 -7.84 -21.15 33.57
C VAL A 496 -7.62 -19.94 34.48
N ASN A 497 -6.48 -19.26 34.33
CA ASN A 497 -6.14 -18.08 35.13
C ASN A 497 -6.55 -16.74 34.47
N TYR A 498 -6.79 -16.71 33.15
CA TYR A 498 -7.09 -15.50 32.38
C TYR A 498 -8.29 -15.71 31.46
N ASN A 499 -9.19 -14.72 31.35
CA ASN A 499 -10.40 -14.80 30.52
C ASN A 499 -11.30 -16.02 30.82
N GLN A 500 -11.33 -16.46 32.08
CA GLN A 500 -12.08 -17.64 32.50
C GLN A 500 -13.59 -17.48 32.27
N LEU A 501 -14.14 -16.26 32.40
CA LEU A 501 -15.56 -15.99 32.12
C LEU A 501 -15.90 -16.23 30.65
N GLU A 502 -15.05 -15.78 29.73
CA GLU A 502 -15.19 -15.97 28.30
C GLU A 502 -15.08 -17.45 27.92
N ALA A 503 -14.11 -18.17 28.50
CA ALA A 503 -13.97 -19.62 28.32
C ALA A 503 -15.23 -20.38 28.79
N LEU A 504 -15.74 -20.04 29.97
CA LEU A 504 -16.98 -20.62 30.49
C LEU A 504 -18.18 -20.29 29.60
N MET A 505 -18.31 -19.04 29.14
CA MET A 505 -19.39 -18.62 28.24
C MET A 505 -19.44 -19.48 26.98
N LYS A 506 -18.28 -19.83 26.43
CA LYS A 506 -18.19 -20.68 25.24
C LYS A 506 -18.47 -22.15 25.56
N TYR A 507 -17.79 -22.75 26.53
CA TYR A 507 -17.76 -24.22 26.67
C TYR A 507 -18.69 -24.81 27.75
N ALA A 508 -19.11 -24.04 28.75
CA ALA A 508 -19.85 -24.59 29.90
C ALA A 508 -21.17 -25.28 29.54
N HIS A 509 -21.81 -24.87 28.45
CA HIS A 509 -23.09 -25.44 28.03
C HIS A 509 -23.00 -26.93 27.64
N HIS A 510 -21.84 -27.40 27.17
CA HIS A 510 -21.59 -28.83 26.89
C HIS A 510 -21.64 -29.69 28.17
N LEU A 511 -21.32 -29.09 29.32
CA LEU A 511 -21.21 -29.74 30.62
C LEU A 511 -22.49 -29.65 31.45
N LYS A 512 -23.60 -29.15 30.86
CA LYS A 512 -24.88 -28.95 31.54
C LYS A 512 -25.38 -30.18 32.29
N ASN A 513 -25.23 -31.37 31.71
CA ASN A 513 -25.79 -32.59 32.30
C ASN A 513 -24.86 -33.26 33.33
N THR A 514 -23.60 -32.86 33.40
CA THR A 514 -22.56 -33.54 34.20
C THR A 514 -22.02 -32.67 35.33
N HIS A 515 -21.76 -31.38 35.08
CA HIS A 515 -21.01 -30.50 36.00
C HIS A 515 -21.70 -29.15 36.28
N SER A 516 -23.03 -29.05 36.15
CA SER A 516 -23.73 -27.77 36.32
C SER A 516 -23.50 -27.09 37.67
N GLU A 517 -23.56 -27.84 38.79
CA GLU A 517 -23.40 -27.28 40.13
C GLU A 517 -22.03 -26.60 40.35
N PRO A 518 -20.88 -27.27 40.11
CA PRO A 518 -19.57 -26.62 40.27
C PRO A 518 -19.35 -25.49 39.25
N LEU A 519 -19.87 -25.61 38.01
CA LEU A 519 -19.79 -24.53 37.03
C LEU A 519 -20.56 -23.27 37.48
N ILE A 520 -21.74 -23.45 38.06
CA ILE A 520 -22.54 -22.34 38.62
C ILE A 520 -21.77 -21.66 39.76
N ALA A 521 -21.15 -22.43 40.65
CA ALA A 521 -20.33 -21.87 41.72
C ALA A 521 -19.16 -21.02 41.17
N MET A 522 -18.48 -21.49 40.12
CA MET A 522 -17.42 -20.73 39.45
C MET A 522 -17.95 -19.44 38.82
N TYR A 523 -19.06 -19.51 38.06
CA TYR A 523 -19.69 -18.31 37.50
C TYR A 523 -20.02 -17.27 38.57
N VAL A 524 -20.59 -17.71 39.70
CA VAL A 524 -20.95 -16.82 40.81
C VAL A 524 -19.72 -16.15 41.41
N SER A 525 -18.64 -16.90 41.67
CA SER A 525 -17.39 -16.33 42.20
C SER A 525 -16.79 -15.31 41.24
N LEU A 526 -16.58 -15.70 39.98
CA LEU A 526 -15.94 -14.86 38.98
C LEU A 526 -16.74 -13.59 38.66
N LEU A 527 -18.08 -13.69 38.62
CA LEU A 527 -18.94 -12.52 38.41
C LEU A 527 -18.88 -11.55 39.59
N ASN A 528 -18.78 -12.05 40.83
CA ASN A 528 -18.61 -11.18 42.01
C ASN A 528 -17.30 -10.39 41.92
N ASP A 529 -16.19 -11.08 41.62
CA ASP A 529 -14.88 -10.46 41.50
C ASP A 529 -14.84 -9.45 40.33
N TYR A 530 -15.36 -9.85 39.16
CA TYR A 530 -15.39 -8.98 37.98
C TYR A 530 -16.24 -7.73 38.20
N ALA A 531 -17.43 -7.89 38.79
CA ALA A 531 -18.32 -6.76 39.07
C ALA A 531 -17.73 -5.82 40.14
N GLU A 532 -16.93 -6.32 41.07
CA GLU A 532 -16.26 -5.48 42.06
C GLU A 532 -15.16 -4.61 41.43
N GLN A 533 -14.33 -5.21 40.58
CA GLN A 533 -13.16 -4.55 39.98
C GLN A 533 -13.49 -3.62 38.80
N ASN A 534 -14.60 -3.86 38.08
CA ASN A 534 -14.90 -3.17 36.82
C ASN A 534 -16.13 -2.24 36.93
N MET A 535 -16.05 -1.06 36.30
CA MET A 535 -17.12 -0.06 36.24
C MET A 535 -17.27 0.51 34.83
N GLY A 536 -18.51 0.76 34.42
CA GLY A 536 -18.84 1.29 33.08
C GLY A 536 -19.87 0.42 32.37
N ARG A 537 -20.63 1.03 31.46
CA ARG A 537 -21.76 0.39 30.79
C ARG A 537 -21.36 -0.90 30.05
N ASN A 538 -20.23 -0.87 29.34
CA ASN A 538 -19.71 -2.03 28.60
C ASN A 538 -19.45 -3.24 29.52
N HIS A 539 -18.87 -3.01 30.70
CA HIS A 539 -18.62 -4.09 31.67
C HIS A 539 -19.91 -4.67 32.26
N TYR A 540 -20.92 -3.83 32.50
CA TYR A 540 -22.22 -4.31 32.99
C TYR A 540 -22.96 -5.12 31.91
N GLU A 541 -22.86 -4.70 30.65
CA GLU A 541 -23.39 -5.46 29.52
C GLU A 541 -22.71 -6.82 29.40
N PHE A 542 -21.39 -6.88 29.55
CA PHE A 542 -20.63 -8.14 29.61
C PHE A 542 -21.08 -9.04 30.76
N VAL A 543 -21.16 -8.52 32.00
CA VAL A 543 -21.67 -9.26 33.17
C VAL A 543 -23.01 -9.91 32.87
N ALA A 544 -23.91 -9.18 32.22
CA ALA A 544 -25.20 -9.72 31.89
C ALA A 544 -25.18 -10.73 30.73
N GLN A 545 -24.26 -10.64 29.77
CA GLN A 545 -24.04 -11.73 28.82
C GLN A 545 -23.59 -13.01 29.54
N VAL A 546 -22.65 -12.91 30.49
CA VAL A 546 -22.21 -14.05 31.32
C VAL A 546 -23.38 -14.66 32.10
N LEU A 547 -24.23 -13.83 32.73
CA LEU A 547 -25.42 -14.30 33.46
C LEU A 547 -26.41 -15.07 32.58
N LEU A 548 -26.58 -14.67 31.30
CA LEU A 548 -27.41 -15.42 30.35
C LEU A 548 -26.81 -16.79 30.03
N CYS A 549 -25.48 -16.91 29.97
CA CYS A 549 -24.81 -18.19 29.79
C CYS A 549 -24.99 -19.09 31.02
N ALA A 550 -24.81 -18.56 32.23
CA ALA A 550 -25.03 -19.30 33.47
C ALA A 550 -26.48 -19.83 33.60
N LYS A 551 -27.48 -19.06 33.14
CA LYS A 551 -28.90 -19.48 33.10
C LYS A 551 -29.17 -20.75 32.29
N LYS A 552 -28.28 -21.11 31.34
CA LYS A 552 -28.44 -22.30 30.49
C LYS A 552 -28.12 -23.61 31.23
N LEU A 553 -27.38 -23.53 32.35
CA LEU A 553 -27.01 -24.69 33.19
C LEU A 553 -28.17 -25.17 34.05
N ASN A 554 -28.13 -26.46 34.46
CA ASN A 554 -29.13 -27.03 35.35
C ASN A 554 -29.01 -26.40 36.75
N GLY A 555 -30.08 -25.77 37.24
CA GLY A 555 -30.05 -24.97 38.48
C GLY A 555 -29.56 -23.52 38.30
N GLY A 556 -29.10 -23.14 37.11
CA GLY A 556 -28.53 -21.82 36.84
C GLY A 556 -29.54 -20.67 36.96
N GLN A 557 -30.82 -20.93 36.67
CA GLN A 557 -31.89 -19.91 36.79
C GLN A 557 -32.02 -19.37 38.22
N GLU A 558 -32.07 -20.27 39.21
CA GLU A 558 -32.22 -19.88 40.62
C GLU A 558 -30.95 -19.24 41.17
N ALA A 559 -29.78 -19.73 40.76
CA ALA A 559 -28.49 -19.13 41.12
C ALA A 559 -28.35 -17.69 40.57
N VAL A 560 -28.71 -17.48 39.30
CA VAL A 560 -28.65 -16.15 38.67
C VAL A 560 -29.65 -15.19 39.31
N LYS A 561 -30.88 -15.62 39.62
CA LYS A 561 -31.85 -14.77 40.34
C LYS A 561 -31.30 -14.30 41.68
N ARG A 562 -30.66 -15.20 42.44
CA ARG A 562 -30.03 -14.88 43.73
C ARG A 562 -28.89 -13.88 43.56
N LEU A 563 -27.98 -14.13 42.63
CA LEU A 563 -26.84 -13.25 42.36
C LEU A 563 -27.28 -11.85 41.88
N VAL A 564 -28.30 -11.76 41.02
CA VAL A 564 -28.85 -10.48 40.57
C VAL A 564 -29.48 -9.71 41.73
N ALA A 565 -30.20 -10.39 42.63
CA ALA A 565 -30.75 -9.76 43.84
C ALA A 565 -29.63 -9.20 44.74
N GLU A 566 -28.55 -9.95 44.92
CA GLU A 566 -27.36 -9.50 45.66
C GLU A 566 -26.70 -8.29 44.99
N PHE A 567 -26.53 -8.32 43.66
CA PHE A 567 -25.94 -7.20 42.91
C PHE A 567 -26.81 -5.93 42.97
N ARG A 568 -28.13 -6.06 42.94
CA ARG A 568 -29.06 -4.92 43.11
C ARG A 568 -28.91 -4.25 44.48
N ILE A 569 -28.62 -5.03 45.53
CA ILE A 569 -28.39 -4.50 46.88
C ILE A 569 -26.99 -3.90 46.99
N LYS A 570 -25.94 -4.66 46.63
CA LYS A 570 -24.53 -4.27 46.78
C LYS A 570 -24.18 -3.04 45.91
N TYR A 571 -24.67 -3.00 44.68
CA TYR A 571 -24.30 -1.99 43.68
C TYR A 571 -25.41 -0.98 43.37
N LYS A 572 -26.39 -0.78 44.26
CA LYS A 572 -27.58 0.08 44.06
C LYS A 572 -27.34 1.50 43.53
N ARG A 573 -26.12 2.02 43.65
CA ARG A 573 -25.71 3.36 43.17
C ARG A 573 -25.18 3.37 41.73
N ARG A 574 -24.99 2.21 41.10
CA ARG A 574 -24.54 2.06 39.71
C ARG A 574 -25.78 2.02 38.79
N SER A 575 -26.32 3.18 38.41
CA SER A 575 -27.57 3.31 37.63
C SER A 575 -27.56 2.48 36.35
N ALA A 576 -26.48 2.59 35.55
CA ALA A 576 -26.33 1.81 34.32
C ALA A 576 -26.33 0.28 34.56
N MET A 577 -25.78 -0.18 35.68
CA MET A 577 -25.84 -1.61 36.04
C MET A 577 -27.27 -2.03 36.39
N MET A 578 -28.03 -1.19 37.09
CA MET A 578 -29.44 -1.47 37.42
C MET A 578 -30.32 -1.56 36.17
N GLU A 579 -30.09 -0.66 35.19
CA GLU A 579 -30.75 -0.74 33.88
C GLU A 579 -30.45 -2.08 33.19
N VAL A 580 -29.17 -2.46 33.13
CA VAL A 580 -28.76 -3.72 32.49
C VAL A 580 -29.30 -4.95 33.23
N LEU A 581 -29.39 -4.90 34.56
CA LEU A 581 -29.91 -6.00 35.38
C LEU A 581 -31.44 -6.06 35.41
N ALA A 582 -32.17 -5.03 34.95
CA ALA A 582 -33.64 -5.04 34.95
C ALA A 582 -34.24 -6.14 34.06
N ARG A 583 -33.46 -6.68 33.11
CA ARG A 583 -33.85 -7.79 32.22
C ARG A 583 -33.76 -9.18 32.85
N PHE A 584 -33.34 -9.29 34.12
CA PHE A 584 -33.22 -10.54 34.87
C PHE A 584 -34.16 -10.54 36.07
#